data_AF-A0AAE3NAN5-F1
#
_entry.id   AF-A0AAE3NAN5-F1
#
_cell.length_a   1.000
_cell.length_b   1.000
_cell.length_c   1.000
_cell.angle_alpha   90.00
_cell.angle_beta   90.00
_cell.angle_gamma   90.00
#
_symmetry.space_group_name_H-M   'P 1'
#
loop_
_entity.id
_entity.type
_entity.pdbx_description
1 polymer ?
#
loop_
_entity_poly.entity_id
_entity_poly.type
_entity_poly.pdbx_seq_one_letter_code
_entity_poly.pdbx_strand_id
1 'polypeptide(L)'
;MGQLDEQDIRVLSHYAEKGNRVLYWNYLAQRPGNDGYGLLALDVVRNDNMPGAVANSYAQVQARTVSGRSLTEREWEMFGQDLIQRDLAYRQVMMAKDRPDQALNLPVEFVQKAHDEAFQKAEVTVDAWTPRQLLEAARRRGGEAEAQGVWRNMLNSNVLGAERFVKTLADTAYFYNDGPLHAFAYVSDLGRASAAASTSLALTNPNVIGDKFRHYRYDMDSGHWHLTSSAASVRERDPTRIESLNEIRAVRMERQEKATQFHPGDPHRTIMKSPFTLADVQPTIEPGGPAFAGTPPTRSRGEAGSVDDLFERLTDAAMAKDDAGMRLVTREYMATDEARQWLQEGRDHLQAERLAAQQALEAQQAALLQAAPVERGHVMSL
;
A
#
# COMPACT_ATOMS: atom_id res chain seq x y z
N MET A 1 19.51 -17.95 12.11
CA MET A 1 18.68 -16.81 11.67
C MET A 1 19.28 -16.27 10.38
N GLY A 2 18.45 -15.76 9.46
CA GLY A 2 18.94 -15.18 8.20
C GLY A 2 19.64 -13.84 8.43
N GLN A 3 20.58 -13.49 7.55
CA GLN A 3 21.38 -12.26 7.61
C GLN A 3 21.71 -11.78 6.19
N LEU A 4 21.95 -10.47 6.04
CA LEU A 4 22.60 -9.90 4.85
C LEU A 4 24.11 -9.77 5.05
N ASP A 5 24.86 -9.93 3.97
CA ASP A 5 26.28 -9.56 3.90
C ASP A 5 26.51 -8.37 2.93
N GLU A 6 27.77 -7.97 2.75
CA GLU A 6 28.11 -6.89 1.82
C GLU A 6 27.79 -7.21 0.36
N GLN A 7 27.88 -8.48 -0.04
CA GLN A 7 27.54 -8.90 -1.40
C GLN A 7 26.04 -8.73 -1.63
N ASP A 8 25.23 -9.07 -0.64
CA ASP A 8 23.79 -8.87 -0.68
C ASP A 8 23.44 -7.38 -0.82
N ILE A 9 24.11 -6.50 -0.06
CA ILE A 9 23.93 -5.04 -0.20
C ILE A 9 24.34 -4.56 -1.58
N ARG A 10 25.42 -5.06 -2.17
CA ARG A 10 25.82 -4.70 -3.55
C ARG A 10 24.74 -5.06 -4.57
N VAL A 11 24.14 -6.24 -4.44
CA VAL A 11 23.03 -6.67 -5.31
C VAL A 11 21.81 -5.76 -5.15
N LEU A 12 21.41 -5.46 -3.91
CA LEU A 12 20.28 -4.58 -3.61
C LEU A 12 20.52 -3.15 -4.10
N SER A 13 21.72 -2.60 -3.90
CA SER A 13 22.13 -1.29 -4.43
C SER A 13 22.00 -1.24 -5.94
N HIS A 14 22.49 -2.25 -6.66
CA HIS A 14 22.34 -2.32 -8.10
C HIS A 14 20.87 -2.24 -8.55
N TYR A 15 19.99 -3.02 -7.91
CA TYR A 15 18.57 -3.00 -8.26
C TYR A 15 17.89 -1.67 -7.87
N ALA A 16 18.24 -1.07 -6.73
CA ALA A 16 17.71 0.23 -6.32
C ALA A 16 18.16 1.37 -7.26
N GLU A 17 19.44 1.40 -7.66
CA GLU A 17 20.00 2.36 -8.62
C GLU A 17 19.32 2.28 -9.99
N LYS A 18 18.96 1.08 -10.43
CA LYS A 18 18.23 0.85 -11.69
C LYS A 18 16.72 1.07 -11.56
N GLY A 19 16.22 1.37 -10.37
CA GLY A 19 14.79 1.44 -10.09
C GLY A 19 14.09 0.11 -10.42
N ASN A 20 14.75 -1.02 -10.15
CA ASN A 20 14.26 -2.37 -10.46
C ASN A 20 13.59 -2.98 -9.23
N ARG A 21 12.37 -2.49 -8.94
CA ARG A 21 11.58 -2.95 -7.79
C ARG A 21 11.24 -4.44 -7.84
N VAL A 22 11.08 -5.03 -9.03
CA VAL A 22 10.80 -6.47 -9.18
C VAL A 22 11.97 -7.29 -8.64
N LEU A 23 13.18 -7.04 -9.13
CA LEU A 23 14.35 -7.82 -8.71
C LEU A 23 14.82 -7.47 -7.29
N TYR A 24 14.65 -6.22 -6.86
CA TYR A 24 14.94 -5.81 -5.48
C TYR A 24 14.13 -6.63 -4.45
N TRP A 25 12.81 -6.65 -4.59
CA TRP A 25 11.95 -7.40 -3.66
C TRP A 25 12.07 -8.91 -3.84
N ASN A 26 12.25 -9.39 -5.08
CA ASN A 26 12.49 -10.80 -5.37
C ASN A 26 13.77 -11.32 -4.70
N TYR A 27 14.83 -10.51 -4.67
CA TYR A 27 16.07 -10.87 -4.02
C TYR A 27 15.86 -11.08 -2.52
N LEU A 28 15.23 -10.11 -1.85
CA LEU A 28 14.90 -10.19 -0.42
C LEU A 28 13.99 -11.38 -0.10
N ALA A 29 12.98 -11.62 -0.93
CA ALA A 29 12.01 -12.70 -0.74
C ALA A 29 12.66 -14.10 -0.81
N GLN A 30 13.75 -14.26 -1.57
CA GLN A 30 14.45 -15.54 -1.70
C GLN A 30 15.57 -15.75 -0.67
N ARG A 31 15.88 -14.74 0.15
CA ARG A 31 16.93 -14.88 1.18
C ARG A 31 16.50 -15.85 2.26
N PRO A 32 17.34 -16.84 2.64
CA PRO A 32 17.05 -17.71 3.77
C PRO A 32 16.84 -16.90 5.05
N GLY A 33 15.75 -17.18 5.77
CA GLY A 33 15.40 -16.50 7.02
C GLY A 33 14.82 -15.09 6.86
N ASN A 34 14.34 -14.73 5.66
CA ASN A 34 13.50 -13.55 5.49
C ASN A 34 12.15 -13.70 6.22
N ASP A 35 11.55 -12.58 6.59
CA ASP A 35 10.29 -12.50 7.34
C ASP A 35 9.03 -12.44 6.45
N GLY A 36 9.18 -12.54 5.13
CA GLY A 36 8.08 -12.47 4.16
C GLY A 36 7.73 -11.07 3.66
N TYR A 37 8.35 -10.00 4.20
CA TYR A 37 8.09 -8.64 3.73
C TYR A 37 8.45 -8.44 2.25
N GLY A 38 9.59 -8.98 1.80
CA GLY A 38 10.01 -8.90 0.41
C GLY A 38 9.00 -9.55 -0.55
N LEU A 39 8.38 -10.67 -0.15
CA LEU A 39 7.37 -11.33 -0.97
C LEU A 39 6.08 -10.51 -1.05
N LEU A 40 5.62 -9.95 0.08
CA LEU A 40 4.49 -9.02 0.09
C LEU A 40 4.70 -7.82 -0.83
N ALA A 41 5.86 -7.19 -0.74
CA ALA A 41 6.18 -6.04 -1.58
C ALA A 41 6.27 -6.43 -3.07
N LEU A 42 6.82 -7.59 -3.39
CA LEU A 42 6.86 -8.13 -4.75
C LEU A 42 5.44 -8.38 -5.31
N ASP A 43 4.51 -8.82 -4.47
CA ASP A 43 3.12 -9.04 -4.85
C ASP A 43 2.39 -7.72 -5.14
N VAL A 44 2.66 -6.65 -4.38
CA VAL A 44 2.19 -5.29 -4.68
C VAL A 44 2.72 -4.80 -6.03
N VAL A 45 3.99 -5.07 -6.32
CA VAL A 45 4.62 -4.68 -7.59
C VAL A 45 3.94 -5.33 -8.81
N ARG A 46 3.49 -6.58 -8.67
CA ARG A 46 2.91 -7.37 -9.76
C ARG A 46 1.38 -7.33 -9.81
N ASN A 47 0.74 -7.03 -8.68
CA ASN A 47 -0.71 -7.03 -8.51
C ASN A 47 -1.35 -8.38 -8.90
N ASP A 48 -0.60 -9.48 -8.80
CA ASP A 48 -0.99 -10.79 -9.32
C ASP A 48 -1.60 -11.72 -8.26
N ASN A 49 -1.74 -11.22 -7.02
CA ASN A 49 -2.52 -11.84 -5.97
C ASN A 49 -3.38 -10.80 -5.22
N MET A 50 -4.26 -11.31 -4.35
CA MET A 50 -5.21 -10.46 -3.64
C MET A 50 -4.54 -9.46 -2.69
N PRO A 51 -3.58 -9.81 -1.80
CA PRO A 51 -3.00 -8.84 -0.85
C PRO A 51 -2.30 -7.69 -1.55
N GLY A 52 -1.54 -7.98 -2.61
CA GLY A 52 -0.92 -6.95 -3.45
C GLY A 52 -1.96 -6.03 -4.08
N ALA A 53 -3.06 -6.60 -4.59
CA ALA A 53 -4.16 -5.84 -5.17
C ALA A 53 -4.98 -5.02 -4.17
N VAL A 54 -5.17 -5.51 -2.95
CA VAL A 54 -5.80 -4.74 -1.86
C VAL A 54 -4.91 -3.55 -1.51
N ALA A 55 -3.61 -3.75 -1.33
CA ALA A 55 -2.69 -2.67 -1.00
C ALA A 55 -2.66 -1.57 -2.07
N ASN A 56 -2.58 -1.95 -3.35
CA ASN A 56 -2.65 -0.99 -4.46
C ASN A 56 -3.99 -0.25 -4.50
N SER A 57 -5.11 -0.96 -4.34
CA SER A 57 -6.45 -0.36 -4.34
C SER A 57 -6.64 0.59 -3.15
N TYR A 58 -6.18 0.18 -1.97
CA TYR A 58 -6.22 0.98 -0.76
C TYR A 58 -5.40 2.26 -0.90
N ALA A 59 -4.14 2.17 -1.34
CA ALA A 59 -3.29 3.33 -1.58
C ALA A 59 -3.89 4.28 -2.64
N GLN A 60 -4.49 3.72 -3.70
CA GLN A 60 -5.15 4.52 -4.73
C GLN A 60 -6.41 5.23 -4.22
N VAL A 61 -7.19 4.59 -3.34
CA VAL A 61 -8.34 5.23 -2.68
C VAL A 61 -7.86 6.35 -1.77
N GLN A 62 -6.91 6.09 -0.88
CA GLN A 62 -6.38 7.07 0.06
C GLN A 62 -5.77 8.29 -0.64
N ALA A 63 -4.99 8.06 -1.71
CA ALA A 63 -4.47 9.15 -2.54
C ALA A 63 -5.59 10.05 -3.07
N ARG A 64 -6.71 9.47 -3.53
CA ARG A 64 -7.84 10.22 -4.10
C ARG A 64 -8.69 10.92 -3.05
N THR A 65 -9.07 10.22 -1.99
CA THR A 65 -10.07 10.68 -1.02
C THR A 65 -9.48 11.60 0.03
N VAL A 66 -8.22 11.36 0.44
CA VAL A 66 -7.54 12.14 1.48
C VAL A 66 -6.66 13.20 0.85
N SER A 67 -5.83 12.83 -0.12
CA SER A 67 -4.84 13.75 -0.71
C SER A 67 -5.33 14.46 -1.98
N GLY A 68 -6.53 14.14 -2.48
CA GLY A 68 -7.06 14.73 -3.72
C GLY A 68 -6.26 14.38 -4.98
N ARG A 69 -5.37 13.37 -4.92
CA ARG A 69 -4.49 12.96 -6.01
C ARG A 69 -4.98 11.70 -6.71
N SER A 70 -4.87 11.68 -8.04
CA SER A 70 -5.06 10.48 -8.86
C SER A 70 -3.76 10.16 -9.59
N LEU A 71 -2.87 9.41 -8.92
CA LEU A 71 -1.59 9.03 -9.51
C LEU A 71 -1.79 8.11 -10.72
N THR A 72 -1.01 8.38 -11.77
CA THR A 72 -0.83 7.51 -12.94
C THR A 72 0.05 6.30 -12.58
N GLU A 73 0.06 5.27 -13.44
CA GLU A 73 0.94 4.11 -13.23
C GLU A 73 2.44 4.49 -13.28
N ARG A 74 2.78 5.57 -14.00
CA ARG A 74 4.14 6.16 -14.00
C ARG A 74 4.47 6.81 -12.67
N GLU A 75 3.57 7.57 -12.07
CA GLU A 75 3.78 8.16 -10.75
C GLU A 75 3.89 7.10 -9.66
N TRP A 76 3.06 6.05 -9.71
CA TRP A 76 3.19 4.89 -8.83
C TRP A 76 4.50 4.12 -9.03
N GLU A 77 5.01 4.07 -10.27
CA GLU A 77 6.34 3.51 -10.55
C GLU A 77 7.45 4.34 -9.90
N MET A 78 7.39 5.67 -10.04
CA MET A 78 8.36 6.57 -9.40
C MET A 78 8.32 6.48 -7.87
N PHE A 79 7.12 6.42 -7.28
CA PHE A 79 6.93 6.15 -5.85
C PHE A 79 7.60 4.82 -5.44
N GLY A 80 7.37 3.75 -6.19
CA GLY A 80 7.97 2.44 -5.89
C GLY A 80 9.50 2.42 -6.00
N GLN A 81 10.08 3.22 -6.91
CA GLN A 81 11.53 3.37 -7.05
C GLN A 81 12.13 4.18 -5.89
N ASP A 82 11.44 5.23 -5.44
CA ASP A 82 11.83 6.00 -4.25
C ASP A 82 11.78 5.13 -2.99
N LEU A 83 10.73 4.31 -2.85
CA LEU A 83 10.57 3.40 -1.71
C LEU A 83 11.74 2.41 -1.57
N ILE A 84 12.18 1.76 -2.66
CA ILE A 84 13.31 0.82 -2.58
C ILE A 84 14.64 1.51 -2.27
N GLN A 85 14.81 2.78 -2.66
CA GLN A 85 16.01 3.55 -2.31
C GLN A 85 16.04 3.86 -0.80
N ARG A 86 14.91 4.23 -0.21
CA ARG A 86 14.79 4.49 1.24
C ARG A 86 14.90 3.22 2.05
N ASP A 87 14.24 2.15 1.62
CA ASP A 87 14.35 0.82 2.23
C ASP A 87 15.82 0.36 2.26
N LEU A 88 16.54 0.48 1.14
CA LEU A 88 17.97 0.17 1.07
C LEU A 88 18.80 1.01 2.03
N ALA A 89 18.55 2.32 2.11
CA ALA A 89 19.28 3.20 3.02
C ALA A 89 19.15 2.73 4.48
N TYR A 90 17.95 2.32 4.90
CA TYR A 90 17.75 1.76 6.23
C TYR A 90 18.43 0.40 6.44
N ARG A 91 18.49 -0.46 5.41
CA ARG A 91 19.29 -1.70 5.48
C ARG A 91 20.78 -1.41 5.64
N GLN A 92 21.31 -0.43 4.92
CA GLN A 92 22.70 0.00 5.06
C GLN A 92 22.99 0.55 6.46
N VAL A 93 22.06 1.29 7.06
CA VAL A 93 22.17 1.72 8.47
C VAL A 93 22.23 0.52 9.42
N MET A 94 21.44 -0.53 9.20
CA MET A 94 21.52 -1.75 10.02
C MET A 94 22.85 -2.48 9.83
N MET A 95 23.38 -2.55 8.61
CA MET A 95 24.71 -3.10 8.34
C MET A 95 25.81 -2.32 9.08
N ALA A 96 25.76 -0.99 9.05
CA ALA A 96 26.72 -0.13 9.74
C ALA A 96 26.64 -0.23 11.28
N LYS A 97 25.54 -0.76 11.82
CA LYS A 97 25.34 -1.02 13.25
C LYS A 97 25.69 -2.46 13.66
N ASP A 98 26.32 -3.23 12.79
CA ASP A 98 26.59 -4.66 12.99
C ASP A 98 25.32 -5.48 13.26
N ARG A 99 24.20 -5.10 12.62
CA ARG A 99 22.89 -5.78 12.71
C ARG A 99 22.46 -6.36 11.36
N PRO A 100 23.23 -7.29 10.76
CA PRO A 100 22.90 -7.88 9.46
C PRO A 100 21.61 -8.72 9.48
N ASP A 101 21.20 -9.20 10.65
CA ASP A 101 19.89 -9.84 10.89
C ASP A 101 18.72 -8.87 10.67
N GLN A 102 18.86 -7.65 11.21
CA GLN A 102 17.88 -6.58 11.02
C GLN A 102 18.01 -5.91 9.65
N ALA A 103 19.17 -5.96 9.01
CA ALA A 103 19.31 -5.54 7.62
C ALA A 103 18.50 -6.45 6.68
N LEU A 104 18.41 -7.75 6.97
CA LEU A 104 17.53 -8.67 6.24
C LEU A 104 16.05 -8.43 6.58
N ASN A 105 15.73 -8.36 7.87
CA ASN A 105 14.37 -8.20 8.38
C ASN A 105 14.26 -6.86 9.12
N LEU A 106 14.03 -5.78 8.35
CA LEU A 106 14.02 -4.42 8.89
C LEU A 106 13.00 -4.31 10.04
N PRO A 107 13.39 -3.67 11.17
CA PRO A 107 12.43 -3.28 12.19
C PRO A 107 11.32 -2.42 11.59
N VAL A 108 10.09 -2.61 12.08
CA VAL A 108 8.90 -1.97 11.50
C VAL A 108 8.99 -0.45 11.54
N GLU A 109 9.65 0.14 12.55
CA GLU A 109 9.99 1.56 12.58
C GLU A 109 10.63 2.04 11.27
N PHE A 110 11.61 1.30 10.75
CA PHE A 110 12.35 1.71 9.54
C PHE A 110 11.58 1.39 8.26
N VAL A 111 10.83 0.28 8.24
CA VAL A 111 9.91 -0.01 7.14
C VAL A 111 8.87 1.11 7.02
N GLN A 112 8.29 1.51 8.15
CA GLN A 112 7.30 2.59 8.20
C GLN A 112 7.92 3.92 7.76
N LYS A 113 9.09 4.31 8.27
CA LYS A 113 9.75 5.55 7.84
C LYS A 113 10.00 5.59 6.33
N ALA A 114 10.47 4.49 5.74
CA ALA A 114 10.67 4.40 4.30
C ALA A 114 9.36 4.67 3.52
N HIS A 115 8.25 4.11 3.98
CA HIS A 115 6.93 4.36 3.37
C HIS A 115 6.45 5.79 3.61
N ASP A 116 6.49 6.28 4.86
CA ASP A 116 6.04 7.61 5.24
C ASP A 116 6.75 8.67 4.38
N GLU A 117 8.07 8.58 4.26
CA GLU A 117 8.86 9.51 3.47
C GLU A 117 8.58 9.40 1.95
N ALA A 118 8.36 8.18 1.42
CA ALA A 118 8.03 7.98 0.00
C ALA A 118 6.64 8.53 -0.32
N PHE A 119 5.66 8.33 0.56
CA PHE A 119 4.30 8.85 0.40
C PHE A 119 4.29 10.38 0.51
N GLN A 120 5.02 10.95 1.48
CA GLN A 120 5.20 12.40 1.61
C GLN A 120 5.79 13.02 0.35
N LYS A 121 6.84 12.42 -0.23
CA LYS A 121 7.43 12.91 -1.49
C LYS A 121 6.46 12.80 -2.66
N ALA A 122 5.60 11.79 -2.66
CA ALA A 122 4.52 11.64 -3.63
C ALA A 122 3.28 12.49 -3.29
N GLU A 123 3.34 13.36 -2.27
CA GLU A 123 2.24 14.19 -1.76
C GLU A 123 0.94 13.39 -1.56
N VAL A 124 1.09 12.15 -1.11
CA VAL A 124 0.01 11.25 -0.71
C VAL A 124 0.10 11.06 0.79
N THR A 125 -1.05 10.93 1.46
CA THR A 125 -1.10 10.68 2.90
C THR A 125 -0.28 9.44 3.25
N VAL A 126 0.47 9.50 4.36
CA VAL A 126 1.23 8.35 4.86
C VAL A 126 0.32 7.19 5.25
N ASP A 127 -0.96 7.48 5.55
CA ASP A 127 -2.00 6.47 5.82
C ASP A 127 -2.45 5.71 4.57
N ALA A 128 -1.87 5.99 3.40
CA ALA A 128 -2.00 5.17 2.20
C ALA A 128 -1.21 3.86 2.31
N TRP A 129 -0.22 3.78 3.21
CA TRP A 129 0.39 2.50 3.56
C TRP A 129 -0.58 1.68 4.42
N THR A 130 -1.07 0.57 3.89
CA THR A 130 -2.16 -0.23 4.47
C THR A 130 -2.02 -0.52 5.98
N PRO A 131 -0.88 -0.95 6.54
CA PRO A 131 -0.76 -1.25 7.96
C PRO A 131 -0.51 -0.02 8.85
N ARG A 132 -0.27 1.17 8.29
CA ARG A 132 0.24 2.35 9.00
C ARG A 132 -0.55 2.72 10.26
N GLN A 133 -1.86 2.91 10.12
CA GLN A 133 -2.71 3.35 11.22
C GLN A 133 -2.77 2.31 12.35
N LEU A 134 -2.75 1.01 12.01
CA LEU A 134 -2.69 -0.09 12.97
C LEU A 134 -1.39 -0.10 13.75
N LEU A 135 -0.26 0.09 13.04
CA LEU A 135 1.07 0.10 13.65
C LEU A 135 1.24 1.29 14.60
N GLU A 136 0.69 2.45 14.27
CA GLU A 136 0.66 3.57 15.22
C GLU A 136 -0.23 3.30 16.42
N ALA A 137 -1.40 2.70 16.25
CA ALA A 137 -2.28 2.38 17.36
C ALA A 137 -1.62 1.35 18.31
N ALA A 138 -0.95 0.34 17.73
CA ALA A 138 -0.11 -0.59 18.48
C ALA A 138 1.03 0.13 19.22
N ARG A 139 1.72 1.06 18.55
CA ARG A 139 2.80 1.86 19.15
C ARG A 139 2.30 2.74 20.29
N ARG A 140 1.14 3.38 20.17
CA ARG A 140 0.53 4.16 21.25
C ARG A 140 0.19 3.30 22.46
N ARG A 141 -0.28 2.07 22.23
CA ARG A 141 -0.70 1.16 23.31
C ARG A 141 0.46 0.50 24.04
N GLY A 142 1.48 0.04 23.31
CA GLY A 142 2.55 -0.81 23.87
C GLY A 142 3.96 -0.47 23.41
N GLY A 143 4.15 0.67 22.76
CA GLY A 143 5.45 1.10 22.24
C GLY A 143 5.91 0.31 21.01
N GLU A 144 7.17 0.49 20.63
CA GLU A 144 7.72 -0.09 19.40
C GLU A 144 7.74 -1.63 19.42
N ALA A 145 7.87 -2.25 20.61
CA ALA A 145 7.82 -3.69 20.75
C ALA A 145 6.45 -4.28 20.35
N GLU A 146 5.37 -3.57 20.68
CA GLU A 146 4.00 -3.95 20.32
C GLU A 146 3.78 -3.81 18.81
N ALA A 147 4.17 -2.68 18.23
CA ALA A 147 4.10 -2.45 16.79
C ALA A 147 4.89 -3.52 16.00
N GLN A 148 6.10 -3.85 16.46
CA GLN A 148 6.91 -4.92 15.87
C GLN A 148 6.24 -6.30 16.00
N GLY A 149 5.56 -6.57 17.12
CA GLY A 149 4.78 -7.78 17.33
C GLY A 149 3.65 -7.92 16.31
N VAL A 150 2.86 -6.85 16.16
CA VAL A 150 1.76 -6.77 15.18
C VAL A 150 2.28 -6.93 13.75
N TRP A 151 3.37 -6.25 13.39
CA TRP A 151 4.01 -6.37 12.08
C TRP A 151 4.40 -7.81 11.74
N ARG A 152 5.12 -8.50 12.65
CA ARG A 152 5.51 -9.91 12.43
C ARG A 152 4.29 -10.82 12.28
N ASN A 153 3.24 -10.59 13.05
CA ASN A 153 2.00 -11.38 12.95
C ASN A 153 1.31 -11.18 11.59
N MET A 154 1.29 -9.95 11.06
CA MET A 154 0.76 -9.66 9.73
C MET A 154 1.58 -10.34 8.62
N LEU A 155 2.91 -10.29 8.71
CA LEU A 155 3.80 -10.96 7.76
C LEU A 155 3.60 -12.49 7.76
N ASN A 156 3.54 -13.11 8.95
CA ASN A 156 3.28 -14.55 9.10
C ASN A 156 1.92 -14.98 8.58
N SER A 157 0.90 -14.12 8.72
CA SER A 157 -0.46 -14.42 8.25
C SER A 157 -0.57 -14.43 6.73
N ASN A 158 0.29 -13.68 6.02
CA ASN A 158 0.36 -13.71 4.57
C ASN A 158 0.91 -15.03 4.02
N VAL A 159 1.83 -15.70 4.75
CA VAL A 159 2.32 -17.05 4.40
C VAL A 159 1.16 -18.07 4.37
N LEU A 160 0.11 -17.80 5.15
CA LEU A 160 -1.06 -18.67 5.33
C LEU A 160 -2.25 -18.27 4.44
N GLY A 161 -2.10 -17.24 3.58
CA GLY A 161 -3.06 -16.88 2.53
C GLY A 161 -3.71 -15.48 2.66
N ALA A 162 -4.32 -15.02 1.57
CA ALA A 162 -4.81 -13.65 1.42
C ALA A 162 -6.02 -13.26 2.27
N GLU A 163 -7.00 -14.16 2.38
CA GLU A 163 -8.19 -13.93 3.22
C GLU A 163 -7.78 -13.72 4.68
N ARG A 164 -6.79 -14.49 5.13
CA ARG A 164 -6.25 -14.36 6.48
C ARG A 164 -5.54 -13.02 6.69
N PHE A 165 -4.79 -12.52 5.72
CA PHE A 165 -4.13 -11.21 5.84
C PHE A 165 -5.13 -10.07 6.06
N VAL A 166 -6.18 -9.98 5.23
CA VAL A 166 -7.22 -8.95 5.36
C VAL A 166 -7.97 -9.11 6.69
N LYS A 167 -8.34 -10.35 7.05
CA LYS A 167 -8.99 -10.62 8.33
C LYS A 167 -8.12 -10.21 9.52
N THR A 168 -6.81 -10.51 9.48
CA THR A 168 -5.87 -10.12 10.54
C THR A 168 -5.78 -8.60 10.68
N LEU A 169 -5.68 -7.86 9.57
CA LEU A 169 -5.70 -6.38 9.62
C LEU A 169 -6.97 -5.88 10.31
N ALA A 170 -8.11 -6.47 9.95
CA ALA A 170 -9.41 -6.08 10.48
C ALA A 170 -9.54 -6.41 11.98
N ASP A 171 -9.24 -7.65 12.40
CA ASP A 171 -9.24 -8.06 13.81
C ASP A 171 -8.30 -7.18 14.65
N THR A 172 -7.11 -6.86 14.11
CA THR A 172 -6.13 -5.96 14.74
C THR A 172 -6.66 -4.53 14.88
N ALA A 173 -7.31 -3.98 13.84
CA ALA A 173 -7.90 -2.65 13.88
C ALA A 173 -8.81 -2.46 15.08
N TYR A 174 -9.70 -3.41 15.29
CA TYR A 174 -10.65 -3.37 16.40
C TYR A 174 -9.99 -3.56 17.76
N PHE A 175 -8.96 -4.41 17.85
CA PHE A 175 -8.23 -4.59 19.10
C PHE A 175 -7.51 -3.32 19.54
N TYR A 176 -6.98 -2.54 18.59
CA TYR A 176 -6.30 -1.26 18.85
C TYR A 176 -7.20 -0.04 18.62
N ASN A 177 -8.52 -0.22 18.47
CA ASN A 177 -9.44 0.88 18.26
C ASN A 177 -9.26 1.93 19.36
N ASP A 178 -8.96 3.15 18.97
CA ASP A 178 -8.69 4.27 19.87
C ASP A 178 -9.15 5.59 19.24
N GLY A 179 -8.87 6.73 19.88
CA GLY A 179 -9.28 8.03 19.34
C GLY A 179 -8.75 8.29 17.93
N PRO A 180 -7.43 8.13 17.66
CA PRO A 180 -6.90 8.34 16.32
C PRO A 180 -7.16 7.22 15.30
N LEU A 181 -7.29 5.96 15.71
CA LEU A 181 -7.65 4.84 14.83
C LEU A 181 -9.14 4.50 14.99
N HIS A 182 -9.94 4.92 14.01
CA HIS A 182 -11.34 4.50 13.89
C HIS A 182 -11.44 3.17 13.15
N ALA A 183 -11.50 2.07 13.90
CA ALA A 183 -11.44 0.72 13.35
C ALA A 183 -12.49 0.44 12.27
N PHE A 184 -13.73 0.91 12.46
CA PHE A 184 -14.78 0.71 11.45
C PHE A 184 -14.45 1.44 10.14
N ALA A 185 -14.01 2.70 10.20
CA ALA A 185 -13.68 3.47 9.01
C ALA A 185 -12.51 2.81 8.26
N TYR A 186 -11.45 2.46 8.99
CA TYR A 186 -10.30 1.74 8.45
C TYR A 186 -10.69 0.42 7.77
N VAL A 187 -11.54 -0.39 8.41
CA VAL A 187 -12.03 -1.62 7.80
C VAL A 187 -12.93 -1.35 6.60
N SER A 188 -13.79 -0.35 6.65
CA SER A 188 -14.63 0.01 5.51
C SER A 188 -13.76 0.35 4.28
N ASP A 189 -12.66 1.05 4.50
CA ASP A 189 -11.68 1.38 3.47
C ASP A 189 -10.99 0.11 2.94
N LEU A 190 -10.58 -0.81 3.83
CA LEU A 190 -10.05 -2.12 3.45
C LEU A 190 -11.07 -2.97 2.67
N GLY A 191 -12.35 -2.94 3.05
CA GLY A 191 -13.43 -3.67 2.38
C GLY A 191 -13.64 -3.16 0.96
N ARG A 192 -13.69 -1.83 0.77
CA ARG A 192 -13.77 -1.22 -0.57
C ARG A 192 -12.54 -1.52 -1.42
N ALA A 193 -11.35 -1.46 -0.82
CA ALA A 193 -10.11 -1.85 -1.50
C ALA A 193 -10.11 -3.33 -1.90
N SER A 194 -10.62 -4.22 -1.04
CA SER A 194 -10.76 -5.66 -1.32
C SER A 194 -11.75 -5.93 -2.45
N ALA A 195 -12.89 -5.24 -2.46
CA ALA A 195 -13.86 -5.31 -3.55
C ALA A 195 -13.23 -4.90 -4.89
N ALA A 196 -12.56 -3.75 -4.93
CA ALA A 196 -11.84 -3.27 -6.12
C ALA A 196 -10.77 -4.28 -6.58
N ALA A 197 -9.95 -4.76 -5.64
CA ALA A 197 -8.90 -5.75 -5.88
C ALA A 197 -9.43 -7.04 -6.49
N SER A 198 -10.61 -7.51 -6.07
CA SER A 198 -11.22 -8.75 -6.56
C SER A 198 -11.48 -8.75 -8.07
N THR A 199 -11.68 -7.56 -8.63
CA THR A 199 -11.94 -7.32 -10.07
C THR A 199 -10.69 -6.88 -10.82
N SER A 200 -9.61 -6.54 -10.12
CA SER A 200 -8.38 -6.04 -10.72
C SER A 200 -7.66 -7.11 -11.55
N LEU A 201 -6.91 -6.66 -12.56
CA LEU A 201 -6.03 -7.49 -13.36
C LEU A 201 -4.59 -7.39 -12.84
N ALA A 202 -3.81 -8.44 -13.08
CA ALA A 202 -2.37 -8.41 -12.83
C ALA A 202 -1.70 -7.34 -13.70
N LEU A 203 -0.69 -6.65 -13.15
CA LEU A 203 0.08 -5.63 -13.86
C LEU A 203 1.20 -6.24 -14.73
N THR A 204 1.32 -7.57 -14.76
CA THR A 204 2.37 -8.30 -15.48
C THR A 204 2.12 -8.41 -16.98
N ASN A 205 0.87 -8.19 -17.45
CA ASN A 205 0.56 -8.14 -18.88
C ASN A 205 0.47 -6.67 -19.36
N PRO A 206 1.43 -6.17 -20.17
CA PRO A 206 1.44 -4.80 -20.66
C PRO A 206 0.33 -4.53 -21.70
N ASN A 207 -0.19 -5.58 -22.34
CA ASN A 207 -1.17 -5.47 -23.41
C ASN A 207 -2.63 -5.52 -22.91
N VAL A 208 -2.85 -5.57 -21.59
CA VAL A 208 -4.20 -5.60 -21.00
C VAL A 208 -4.29 -4.62 -19.84
N ILE A 209 -5.16 -3.61 -19.96
CA ILE A 209 -5.28 -2.50 -18.99
C ILE A 209 -6.75 -2.32 -18.61
N GLY A 210 -7.06 -2.34 -17.31
CA GLY A 210 -8.42 -2.19 -16.79
C GLY A 210 -8.72 -3.25 -15.73
N ASP A 211 -9.97 -3.70 -15.70
CA ASP A 211 -10.44 -4.73 -14.78
C ASP A 211 -11.00 -5.96 -15.53
N LYS A 212 -11.34 -7.01 -14.79
CA LYS A 212 -11.84 -8.29 -15.33
C LYS A 212 -13.11 -8.15 -16.16
N PHE A 213 -13.93 -7.12 -15.92
CA PHE A 213 -15.20 -6.91 -16.60
C PHE A 213 -15.09 -5.95 -17.79
N ARG A 214 -14.19 -4.97 -17.69
CA ARG A 214 -13.95 -3.96 -18.70
C ARG A 214 -12.47 -3.61 -18.77
N HIS A 215 -11.83 -3.99 -19.86
CA HIS A 215 -10.41 -3.72 -20.09
C HIS A 215 -10.12 -3.38 -21.55
N TYR A 216 -9.01 -2.69 -21.77
CA TYR A 216 -8.43 -2.45 -23.07
C TYR A 216 -7.40 -3.52 -23.37
N ARG A 217 -7.46 -4.09 -24.57
CA ARG A 217 -6.47 -5.03 -25.09
C ARG A 217 -5.71 -4.39 -26.25
N TYR A 218 -4.38 -4.42 -26.21
CA TYR A 218 -3.54 -4.00 -27.32
C TYR A 218 -3.40 -5.14 -28.32
N ASP A 219 -3.76 -4.90 -29.57
CA ASP A 219 -3.52 -5.80 -30.69
C ASP A 219 -2.16 -5.46 -31.30
N MET A 220 -1.23 -6.41 -31.21
CA MET A 220 0.14 -6.25 -31.70
C MET A 220 0.24 -6.21 -33.23
N ASP A 221 -0.67 -6.87 -33.94
CA ASP A 221 -0.64 -6.97 -35.41
C ASP A 221 -1.14 -5.68 -36.04
N SER A 222 -2.21 -5.10 -35.49
CA SER A 222 -2.80 -3.86 -35.97
C SER A 222 -2.24 -2.59 -35.32
N GLY A 223 -1.56 -2.72 -34.17
CA GLY A 223 -1.09 -1.59 -33.37
C GLY A 223 -2.21 -0.74 -32.78
N HIS A 224 -3.34 -1.36 -32.41
CA HIS A 224 -4.54 -0.67 -31.93
C HIS A 224 -5.05 -1.20 -30.59
N TRP A 225 -5.70 -0.31 -29.83
CA TRP A 225 -6.39 -0.68 -28.60
C TRP A 225 -7.84 -1.07 -28.88
N HIS A 226 -8.31 -2.10 -28.20
CA HIS A 226 -9.70 -2.56 -28.24
C HIS A 226 -10.27 -2.61 -26.82
N LEU A 227 -11.32 -1.84 -26.56
CA LEU A 227 -12.12 -1.99 -25.36
C LEU A 227 -12.89 -3.31 -25.45
N THR A 228 -12.60 -4.22 -24.53
CA THR A 228 -13.24 -5.53 -24.39
C THR A 228 -14.11 -5.53 -23.14
N SER A 229 -15.36 -5.92 -23.33
CA SER A 229 -16.32 -6.21 -22.26
C SER A 229 -16.99 -7.56 -22.54
N SER A 230 -17.86 -8.02 -21.62
CA SER A 230 -18.64 -9.24 -21.81
C SER A 230 -19.53 -9.25 -23.06
N ALA A 231 -19.86 -8.08 -23.61
CA ALA A 231 -20.81 -7.94 -24.71
C ALA A 231 -20.18 -7.54 -26.05
N ALA A 232 -18.98 -6.93 -26.06
CA ALA A 232 -18.38 -6.42 -27.29
C ALA A 232 -16.86 -6.22 -27.17
N SER A 233 -16.19 -6.22 -28.33
CA SER A 233 -14.84 -5.70 -28.51
C SER A 233 -14.87 -4.58 -29.53
N VAL A 234 -14.55 -3.35 -29.12
CA VAL A 234 -14.63 -2.15 -29.97
C VAL A 234 -13.28 -1.45 -29.97
N ARG A 235 -12.80 -1.08 -31.15
CA ARG A 235 -11.56 -0.30 -31.29
C ARG A 235 -11.69 1.05 -30.58
N GLU A 236 -10.74 1.36 -29.71
CA GLU A 236 -10.59 2.68 -29.11
C GLU A 236 -10.08 3.68 -30.15
N ARG A 237 -10.71 4.86 -30.17
CA ARG A 237 -10.43 5.94 -31.13
C ARG A 237 -10.16 7.29 -30.46
N ASP A 238 -10.44 7.42 -29.17
CA ASP A 238 -10.12 8.61 -28.40
C ASP A 238 -8.58 8.74 -28.27
N PRO A 239 -7.96 9.78 -28.87
CA PRO A 239 -6.51 9.95 -28.85
C PRO A 239 -5.95 10.10 -27.44
N THR A 240 -6.65 10.80 -26.55
CA THR A 240 -6.22 11.01 -25.16
C THR A 240 -6.24 9.69 -24.40
N ARG A 241 -7.25 8.84 -24.63
CA ARG A 241 -7.31 7.50 -24.05
C ARG A 241 -6.18 6.61 -24.56
N ILE A 242 -5.92 6.64 -25.87
CA ILE A 242 -4.84 5.86 -26.50
C ILE A 242 -3.48 6.26 -25.94
N GLU A 243 -3.21 7.55 -25.79
CA GLU A 243 -1.97 8.05 -25.18
C GLU A 243 -1.80 7.53 -23.75
N SER A 244 -2.84 7.65 -22.92
CA SER A 244 -2.82 7.12 -21.54
C SER A 244 -2.58 5.61 -21.48
N LEU A 245 -3.21 4.83 -22.37
CA LEU A 245 -3.01 3.38 -22.45
C LEU A 245 -1.58 3.03 -22.91
N ASN A 246 -1.02 3.79 -23.85
CA ASN A 246 0.35 3.60 -24.31
C ASN A 246 1.37 3.91 -23.20
N GLU A 247 1.15 4.96 -22.41
CA GLU A 247 2.00 5.29 -21.27
C GLU A 247 1.99 4.18 -20.21
N ILE A 248 0.81 3.66 -19.86
CA ILE A 248 0.69 2.52 -18.94
C ILE A 248 1.40 1.29 -19.51
N ARG A 249 1.20 0.99 -20.80
CA ARG A 249 1.86 -0.12 -21.48
C ARG A 249 3.38 0.04 -21.47
N ALA A 250 3.91 1.24 -21.70
CA ALA A 250 5.33 1.54 -21.66
C ALA A 250 5.93 1.24 -20.28
N VAL A 251 5.30 1.71 -19.20
CA VAL A 251 5.72 1.40 -17.82
C VAL A 251 5.80 -0.11 -17.59
N ARG A 252 4.78 -0.86 -18.02
CA ARG A 252 4.73 -2.32 -17.81
C ARG A 252 5.76 -3.07 -18.66
N MET A 253 6.03 -2.62 -19.88
CA MET A 253 7.10 -3.18 -20.70
C MET A 253 8.47 -2.91 -20.08
N GLU A 254 8.75 -1.69 -19.60
CA GLU A 254 9.98 -1.37 -18.88
C GLU A 254 10.18 -2.28 -17.66
N ARG A 255 9.10 -2.54 -16.90
CA ARG A 255 9.14 -3.49 -15.78
C ARG A 255 9.46 -4.91 -16.23
N GLN A 256 8.85 -5.38 -17.32
CA GLN A 256 9.14 -6.72 -17.88
C GLN A 256 10.59 -6.83 -18.33
N GLU A 257 11.13 -5.80 -18.99
CA GLU A 257 12.53 -5.76 -19.38
C GLU A 257 13.44 -5.81 -18.15
N LYS A 258 13.23 -4.92 -17.18
CA LYS A 258 13.97 -4.90 -15.91
C LYS A 258 13.91 -6.23 -15.17
N ALA A 259 12.78 -6.94 -15.22
CA ALA A 259 12.60 -8.24 -14.58
C ALA A 259 13.52 -9.34 -15.15
N THR A 260 14.17 -9.11 -16.31
CA THR A 260 15.18 -10.01 -16.89
C THR A 260 16.63 -9.65 -16.55
N GLN A 261 16.86 -8.46 -15.97
CA GLN A 261 18.18 -7.88 -15.76
C GLN A 261 18.79 -8.28 -14.42
N PHE A 262 18.93 -9.59 -14.19
CA PHE A 262 19.52 -10.11 -12.95
C PHE A 262 20.98 -9.67 -12.79
N HIS A 263 21.31 -9.20 -11.58
CA HIS A 263 22.69 -8.88 -11.23
C HIS A 263 23.55 -10.16 -11.27
N PRO A 264 24.80 -10.13 -11.79
CA PRO A 264 25.65 -11.32 -11.87
C PRO A 264 25.86 -12.01 -10.52
N GLY A 265 25.97 -11.22 -9.45
CA GLY A 265 26.13 -11.69 -8.08
C GLY A 265 24.83 -12.09 -7.35
N ASP A 266 23.68 -11.96 -7.99
CA ASP A 266 22.43 -12.55 -7.47
C ASP A 266 22.46 -14.06 -7.76
N PRO A 267 22.31 -14.97 -6.78
CA PRO A 267 22.26 -16.41 -7.06
C PRO A 267 20.88 -16.86 -7.59
N HIS A 268 19.86 -16.02 -7.48
CA HIS A 268 18.51 -16.30 -7.93
C HIS A 268 18.33 -15.88 -9.40
N ARG A 269 17.70 -16.75 -10.19
CA ARG A 269 17.45 -16.54 -11.64
C ARG A 269 15.98 -16.67 -12.01
N THR A 270 15.13 -16.79 -10.99
CA THR A 270 13.70 -16.90 -11.13
C THR A 270 13.04 -15.86 -10.24
N ILE A 271 11.86 -15.40 -10.66
CA ILE A 271 11.02 -14.54 -9.84
C ILE A 271 10.12 -15.44 -9.00
N MET A 272 10.06 -15.19 -7.69
CA MET A 272 9.17 -15.94 -6.81
C MET A 272 7.73 -15.85 -7.31
N LYS A 273 7.08 -17.00 -7.38
CA LYS A 273 5.64 -17.04 -7.62
C LYS A 273 4.96 -16.51 -6.38
N SER A 274 3.93 -15.69 -6.59
CA SER A 274 3.03 -15.29 -5.51
C SER A 274 2.44 -16.58 -4.92
N PRO A 275 2.32 -16.67 -3.58
CA PRO A 275 1.73 -17.86 -2.98
C PRO A 275 0.32 -18.04 -3.56
N PHE A 276 0.08 -19.18 -4.21
CA PHE A 276 -1.25 -19.56 -4.65
C PHE A 276 -2.13 -19.61 -3.40
N THR A 277 -3.14 -18.76 -3.34
CA THR A 277 -4.05 -18.71 -2.20
C THR A 277 -5.01 -19.89 -2.30
N LEU A 278 -5.27 -20.55 -1.16
CA LEU A 278 -6.20 -21.67 -0.94
C LEU A 278 -7.68 -21.41 -1.34
N ALA A 279 -7.96 -20.37 -2.12
CA ALA A 279 -9.16 -20.34 -2.96
C ALA A 279 -9.17 -21.50 -4.00
N ASP A 280 -8.02 -22.15 -4.23
CA ASP A 280 -7.88 -23.32 -5.12
C ASP A 280 -7.78 -24.69 -4.39
N VAL A 281 -7.66 -24.75 -3.06
CA VAL A 281 -7.67 -26.03 -2.30
C VAL A 281 -8.32 -25.82 -0.93
N GLN A 282 -9.33 -26.64 -0.62
CA GLN A 282 -10.03 -26.65 0.67
C GLN A 282 -9.06 -26.80 1.86
N PRO A 283 -9.27 -26.07 2.98
CA PRO A 283 -8.36 -26.11 4.11
C PRO A 283 -8.51 -27.41 4.91
N THR A 284 -7.39 -28.11 5.12
CA THR A 284 -7.24 -29.03 6.25
C THR A 284 -6.57 -28.25 7.38
N ILE A 285 -7.23 -28.18 8.54
CA ILE A 285 -6.76 -27.48 9.75
C ILE A 285 -5.97 -28.47 10.61
N GLU A 286 -4.75 -28.11 10.98
CA GLU A 286 -4.01 -28.71 12.11
C GLU A 286 -3.78 -27.62 13.18
N PRO A 287 -4.25 -27.80 14.44
CA PRO A 287 -4.05 -26.83 15.52
C PRO A 287 -2.86 -27.22 16.42
N GLY A 288 -1.97 -26.27 16.74
CA GLY A 288 -1.02 -26.45 17.85
C GLY A 288 0.28 -25.66 17.75
N GLY A 289 0.24 -24.34 17.98
CA GLY A 289 1.43 -23.51 18.25
C GLY A 289 1.19 -22.60 19.46
N PRO A 290 2.23 -22.24 20.24
CA PRO A 290 2.07 -21.53 21.52
C PRO A 290 1.55 -20.09 21.31
N ALA A 291 0.61 -19.67 22.17
CA ALA A 291 0.04 -18.33 22.17
C ALA A 291 1.03 -17.30 22.74
N PHE A 292 1.39 -16.29 21.95
CA PHE A 292 2.11 -15.10 22.43
C PHE A 292 1.12 -14.03 22.92
N ALA A 293 1.55 -13.23 23.90
CA ALA A 293 0.76 -12.19 24.60
C ALA A 293 0.22 -11.03 23.73
N GLY A 294 0.38 -11.10 22.41
CA GLY A 294 -0.10 -10.11 21.42
C GLY A 294 -0.87 -10.74 20.26
N THR A 295 -1.48 -11.91 20.46
CA THR A 295 -2.43 -12.46 19.50
C THR A 295 -3.78 -11.80 19.78
N PRO A 296 -4.37 -11.04 18.84
CA PRO A 296 -5.75 -10.60 19.00
C PRO A 296 -6.59 -11.86 19.22
N PRO A 297 -7.40 -11.94 20.30
CA PRO A 297 -8.31 -13.06 20.44
C PRO A 297 -9.20 -13.10 19.20
N THR A 298 -9.40 -14.30 18.63
CA THR A 298 -10.42 -14.50 17.60
C THR A 298 -11.74 -14.10 18.25
N ARG A 299 -12.33 -12.99 17.79
CA ARG A 299 -13.55 -12.47 18.43
C ARG A 299 -14.70 -13.44 18.20
N SER A 300 -15.48 -13.65 19.25
CA SER A 300 -16.81 -14.24 19.15
C SER A 300 -17.76 -13.19 18.58
N ARG A 301 -18.74 -13.65 17.78
CA ARG A 301 -19.76 -12.82 17.15
C ARG A 301 -20.35 -11.78 18.11
N GLY A 302 -20.29 -10.50 17.71
CA GLY A 302 -20.85 -9.38 18.47
C GLY A 302 -22.37 -9.49 18.63
N GLU A 303 -22.93 -8.73 19.58
CA GLU A 303 -24.40 -8.62 19.71
C GLU A 303 -25.00 -8.07 18.42
N ALA A 304 -26.13 -8.65 17.97
CA ALA A 304 -26.78 -8.26 16.72
C ALA A 304 -27.10 -6.76 16.70
N GLY A 305 -26.63 -6.06 15.67
CA GLY A 305 -26.80 -4.60 15.52
C GLY A 305 -25.75 -3.74 16.25
N SER A 306 -24.80 -4.33 16.97
CA SER A 306 -23.61 -3.61 17.45
C SER A 306 -22.67 -3.25 16.30
N VAL A 307 -21.77 -2.28 16.52
CA VAL A 307 -20.69 -1.97 15.57
C VAL A 307 -19.83 -3.20 15.27
N ASP A 308 -19.68 -4.12 16.24
CA ASP A 308 -18.96 -5.39 16.07
C ASP A 308 -19.72 -6.39 15.17
N ASP A 309 -21.05 -6.49 15.24
CA ASP A 309 -21.85 -7.32 14.32
C ASP A 309 -21.90 -6.73 12.90
N LEU A 310 -22.04 -5.40 12.80
CA LEU A 310 -21.95 -4.69 11.52
C LEU A 310 -20.59 -4.95 10.86
N PHE A 311 -19.52 -4.95 11.64
CA PHE A 311 -18.19 -5.25 11.16
C PHE A 311 -18.01 -6.66 10.58
N GLU A 312 -18.46 -7.68 11.31
CA GLU A 312 -18.38 -9.07 10.83
C GLU A 312 -19.16 -9.22 9.54
N ARG A 313 -20.36 -8.63 9.47
CA ARG A 313 -21.18 -8.63 8.25
C ARG A 313 -20.52 -7.86 7.10
N LEU A 314 -19.80 -6.78 7.37
CA LEU A 314 -19.07 -6.03 6.33
C LEU A 314 -17.90 -6.85 5.78
N THR A 315 -17.17 -7.51 6.68
CA THR A 315 -16.03 -8.36 6.34
C THR A 315 -16.49 -9.59 5.58
N ASP A 316 -17.54 -10.27 6.05
CA ASP A 316 -18.16 -11.41 5.39
C ASP A 316 -18.67 -11.03 4.00
N ALA A 317 -19.36 -9.89 3.88
CA ALA A 317 -19.82 -9.39 2.58
C ALA A 317 -18.65 -9.07 1.63
N ALA A 318 -17.57 -8.46 2.14
CA ALA A 318 -16.38 -8.19 1.35
C ALA A 318 -15.69 -9.47 0.87
N MET A 319 -15.55 -10.47 1.76
CA MET A 319 -14.98 -11.78 1.42
C MET A 319 -15.86 -12.55 0.42
N ALA A 320 -17.19 -12.47 0.58
CA ALA A 320 -18.16 -13.07 -0.32
C ALA A 320 -18.32 -12.31 -1.66
N LYS A 321 -17.64 -11.17 -1.84
CA LYS A 321 -17.81 -10.25 -2.99
C LYS A 321 -19.25 -9.76 -3.15
N ASP A 322 -19.96 -9.60 -2.03
CA ASP A 322 -21.33 -9.10 -1.98
C ASP A 322 -21.34 -7.57 -1.84
N ASP A 323 -21.30 -6.89 -2.99
CA ASP A 323 -21.41 -5.44 -3.09
C ASP A 323 -22.69 -4.88 -2.48
N ALA A 324 -23.80 -5.62 -2.52
CA ALA A 324 -25.06 -5.19 -1.96
C ALA A 324 -25.04 -5.28 -0.43
N GLY A 325 -24.49 -6.37 0.11
CA GLY A 325 -24.23 -6.57 1.53
C GLY A 325 -23.29 -5.50 2.10
N MET A 326 -22.18 -5.21 1.41
CA MET A 326 -21.27 -4.14 1.83
C MET A 326 -21.96 -2.77 1.89
N ARG A 327 -22.76 -2.43 0.88
CA ARG A 327 -23.54 -1.16 0.87
C ARG A 327 -24.62 -1.12 1.95
N LEU A 328 -25.26 -2.25 2.23
CA LEU A 328 -26.27 -2.35 3.28
C LEU A 328 -25.65 -2.10 4.65
N VAL A 329 -24.60 -2.84 4.97
CA VAL A 329 -23.89 -2.72 6.25
C VAL A 329 -23.26 -1.34 6.43
N THR A 330 -22.72 -0.75 5.35
CA THR A 330 -22.22 0.64 5.38
C THR A 330 -23.35 1.62 5.72
N ARG A 331 -24.56 1.46 5.16
CA ARG A 331 -25.70 2.32 5.50
C ARG A 331 -26.15 2.15 6.95
N GLU A 332 -26.16 0.92 7.44
CA GLU A 332 -26.49 0.64 8.84
C GLU A 332 -25.47 1.28 9.79
N TYR A 333 -24.17 1.21 9.47
CA TYR A 333 -23.15 1.93 10.21
C TYR A 333 -23.33 3.44 10.16
N MET A 334 -23.59 4.03 8.98
CA MET A 334 -23.78 5.49 8.85
C MET A 334 -24.94 6.03 9.70
N ALA A 335 -25.83 5.17 10.18
CA ALA A 335 -26.90 5.52 11.11
C ALA A 335 -26.47 5.52 12.60
N THR A 336 -25.34 4.89 12.95
CA THR A 336 -24.85 4.81 14.34
C THR A 336 -24.26 6.14 14.82
N ASP A 337 -24.14 6.28 16.14
CA ASP A 337 -23.54 7.47 16.76
C ASP A 337 -22.03 7.53 16.46
N GLU A 338 -21.34 6.39 16.42
CA GLU A 338 -19.92 6.29 16.10
C GLU A 338 -19.61 6.77 14.68
N ALA A 339 -20.46 6.46 13.70
CA ALA A 339 -20.29 6.96 12.34
C ALA A 339 -20.50 8.47 12.23
N ARG A 340 -21.46 9.00 13.00
CA ARG A 340 -21.71 10.45 13.09
C ARG A 340 -20.53 11.17 13.74
N GLN A 341 -19.91 10.57 14.75
CA GLN A 341 -18.70 11.08 15.40
C GLN A 341 -17.51 11.09 14.43
N TRP A 342 -17.25 9.99 13.73
CA TRP A 342 -16.18 9.92 12.72
C TRP A 342 -16.34 10.97 11.61
N LEU A 343 -17.55 11.12 11.08
CA LEU A 343 -17.84 12.15 10.08
C LEU A 343 -17.61 13.58 10.61
N GLN A 344 -17.83 13.79 11.92
CA GLN A 344 -17.56 15.07 12.56
C GLN A 344 -16.06 15.32 12.72
N GLU A 345 -15.32 14.34 13.24
CA GLU A 345 -13.87 14.42 13.42
C GLU A 345 -13.14 14.62 12.07
N GLY A 346 -13.59 13.96 11.01
CA GLY A 346 -13.07 14.17 9.65
C GLY A 346 -13.33 15.59 9.12
N ARG A 347 -14.49 16.19 9.42
CA ARG A 347 -14.76 17.61 9.09
C ARG A 347 -13.84 18.54 9.87
N ASP A 348 -13.64 18.27 11.15
CA ASP A 348 -12.81 19.08 12.04
C ASP A 348 -11.33 19.01 11.64
N HIS A 349 -10.85 17.84 11.25
CA HIS A 349 -9.48 17.64 10.74
C HIS A 349 -9.24 18.40 9.43
N LEU A 350 -10.12 18.26 8.43
CA LEU A 350 -10.02 19.00 7.17
C LEU A 350 -10.09 20.52 7.40
N GLN A 351 -10.86 20.96 8.40
CA GLN A 351 -10.91 22.37 8.78
C GLN A 351 -9.59 22.83 9.43
N ALA A 352 -8.99 22.01 10.30
CA ALA A 352 -7.69 22.29 10.91
C ALA A 352 -6.58 22.36 9.85
N GLU A 353 -6.55 21.45 8.87
CA GLU A 353 -5.60 21.49 7.76
C GLU A 353 -5.74 22.76 6.91
N ARG A 354 -6.99 23.17 6.61
CA ARG A 354 -7.23 24.44 5.87
C ARG A 354 -6.75 25.65 6.65
N LEU A 355 -6.98 25.68 7.96
CA LEU A 355 -6.50 26.76 8.82
C LEU A 355 -4.96 26.80 8.86
N ALA A 356 -4.32 25.65 8.99
CA ALA A 356 -2.86 25.56 8.98
C ALA A 356 -2.28 26.01 7.62
N ALA A 357 -2.88 25.61 6.50
CA ALA A 357 -2.48 26.03 5.16
C ALA A 357 -2.65 27.55 4.96
N GLN A 358 -3.75 28.11 5.48
CA GLN A 358 -4.00 29.56 5.42
C GLN A 358 -2.96 30.34 6.25
N GLN A 359 -2.65 29.87 7.46
CA GLN A 359 -1.62 30.47 8.31
C GLN A 359 -0.22 30.40 7.67
N ALA A 360 0.11 29.29 7.02
CA ALA A 360 1.37 29.14 6.29
C ALA A 360 1.47 30.13 5.11
N LEU A 361 0.36 30.33 4.38
CA LEU A 361 0.31 31.31 3.29
C LEU A 361 0.46 32.74 3.80
N GLU A 362 -0.23 33.09 4.89
CA GLU A 362 -0.11 34.41 5.53
C GLU A 362 1.32 34.67 6.03
N ALA A 363 1.95 33.67 6.65
CA ALA A 363 3.34 33.77 7.08
C ALA A 363 4.31 33.95 5.90
N GLN A 364 4.07 33.27 4.78
CA GLN A 364 4.87 33.40 3.57
C GLN A 364 4.71 34.79 2.93
N GLN A 365 3.49 35.35 2.89
CA GLN A 365 3.24 36.70 2.39
C GLN A 365 3.87 37.77 3.29
N ALA A 366 3.77 37.61 4.61
CA ALA A 366 4.41 38.51 5.56
C ALA A 366 5.95 38.51 5.41
N ALA A 367 6.55 37.35 5.19
CA ALA A 367 7.98 37.22 4.93
C ALA A 367 8.42 37.91 3.62
N LEU A 368 7.61 37.81 2.56
CA LEU A 368 7.87 38.48 1.27
C LEU A 368 7.79 40.01 1.38
N LEU A 369 6.83 40.53 2.15
CA LEU A 369 6.69 41.98 2.38
C LEU A 369 7.84 42.56 3.20
N GLN A 370 8.42 41.78 4.12
CA GLN A 370 9.60 42.19 4.89
C GLN A 370 10.91 42.10 4.09
N ALA A 371 10.95 41.32 3.02
CA ALA A 371 12.13 41.15 2.16
C ALA A 371 12.24 42.16 1.01
N ALA A 372 11.26 43.05 0.83
CA ALA A 372 11.30 44.07 -0.23
C ALA A 372 12.31 45.19 0.12
N PRO A 373 13.33 45.46 -0.71
CA PRO A 373 14.33 46.49 -0.43
C PRO A 373 13.70 47.89 -0.58
N VAL A 374 13.90 48.73 0.43
CA VAL A 374 13.57 50.17 0.39
C VAL A 374 14.55 50.83 -0.58
N GLU A 375 14.09 51.20 -1.79
CA GLU A 375 14.85 52.07 -2.70
C GLU A 375 15.12 53.41 -2.01
N ARG A 376 16.35 53.61 -1.54
CA ARG A 376 16.84 54.93 -1.12
C ARG A 376 17.18 55.72 -2.37
N GLY A 377 16.30 56.66 -2.71
CA GLY A 377 16.51 57.64 -3.77
C GLY A 377 17.85 58.37 -3.61
N HIS A 378 18.63 58.34 -4.69
CA HIS A 378 19.83 59.15 -4.88
C HIS A 378 19.42 60.63 -4.93
N VAL A 379 19.82 61.42 -3.94
CA VAL A 379 19.79 62.88 -4.02
C VAL A 379 21.07 63.31 -4.72
N MET A 380 20.96 63.80 -5.95
CA MET A 380 22.05 64.46 -6.66
C MET A 380 22.40 65.78 -5.97
N SER A 381 23.69 65.98 -5.69
CA SER A 381 24.26 67.27 -5.32
C SER A 381 24.50 68.12 -6.56
N LEU A 382 24.02 69.36 -6.53
CA LEU A 382 24.63 70.53 -7.16
C LEU A 382 24.72 71.64 -6.12
#